data_AF-A0A7X8X4U2-F1
#
_entry.id   AF-A0A7X8X4U2-F1
#
_cell.length_a   1.000
_cell.length_b   1.000
_cell.length_c   1.000
_cell.angle_alpha   90.00
_cell.angle_beta   90.00
_cell.angle_gamma   90.00
#
_symmetry.space_group_name_H-M   'P 1'
#
loop_
_entity.id
_entity.type
_entity.pdbx_description
1 polymer ?
#
loop_
_entity_poly.entity_id
_entity_poly.type
_entity_poly.pdbx_seq_one_letter_code
_entity_poly.pdbx_strand_id
1 'polypeptide(L)'
;SAKRFKSLLKVRPKIKRIVGLTGTPSSNGLMDLWAQFRILDMGQRLGRYITHYRNNFFIPDKRNQQIVFSYKPLPGAEKAIYRLISDITISMKSTDFLKMPECVINEVPVYLNENERDIYDTFREDMVIKLKAEEIDAMNAAVLSGKLLQMANGAVYDENSKAHPIHDRKLDALEDLIESANGKPVLIAYWYNHDLERICQRFDVRQIKTSKDIADWNSGNIQVAVIHPASAGHGLNLQSGGSTLIWFGLTWSLELYQQTNARLWRQGQHDTVVIHHIVAKGTIDEQVMMALHKKEKTQSDLINAVKINLTERRKIA
;
A
#
# COMPACT_ATOMS: atom_id res chain seq x y z
N SER A 1 13.97 0.80 8.20
CA SER A 1 13.26 1.37 9.36
C SER A 1 14.04 1.23 10.69
N ALA A 2 14.52 0.04 11.08
CA ALA A 2 15.12 -0.19 12.41
C ALA A 2 16.37 0.65 12.77
N LYS A 3 17.26 0.96 11.82
CA LYS A 3 18.48 1.77 12.08
C LYS A 3 18.13 3.21 12.49
N ARG A 4 17.20 3.85 11.78
CA ARG A 4 16.71 5.22 12.10
C ARG A 4 16.06 5.27 13.47
N PHE A 5 15.20 4.29 13.78
CA PHE A 5 14.57 4.15 15.10
C PHE A 5 15.60 4.04 16.23
N LYS A 6 16.60 3.16 16.10
CA LYS A 6 17.68 3.01 17.09
C LYS A 6 18.48 4.30 17.25
N SER A 7 18.82 4.98 16.16
CA SER A 7 19.53 6.26 16.22
C SER A 7 18.72 7.35 16.90
N LEU A 8 17.44 7.49 16.56
CA LEU A 8 16.56 8.49 17.16
C LEU A 8 16.34 8.24 18.65
N LEU A 9 16.22 6.97 19.07
CA LEU A 9 16.10 6.62 20.49
C LEU A 9 17.32 7.03 21.33
N LYS A 10 18.54 7.02 20.76
CA LYS A 10 19.75 7.46 21.48
C LYS A 10 19.71 8.94 21.83
N VAL A 11 19.15 9.77 20.93
CA VAL A 11 19.06 11.22 21.12
C VAL A 11 17.74 11.65 21.77
N ARG A 12 16.72 10.79 21.77
CA ARG A 12 15.37 11.09 22.28
C ARG A 12 15.33 11.69 23.68
N PRO A 13 16.15 11.27 24.68
CA PRO A 13 16.17 11.88 26.01
C PRO A 13 16.60 13.35 26.03
N LYS A 14 17.33 13.80 25.00
CA LYS A 14 17.78 15.20 24.87
C LYS A 14 16.71 16.10 24.23
N ILE A 15 15.63 15.52 23.72
CA ILE A 15 14.57 16.24 22.99
C ILE A 15 13.41 16.53 23.94
N LYS A 16 13.11 17.82 24.16
CA LYS A 16 12.01 18.24 25.05
C LYS A 16 10.62 18.07 24.43
N ARG A 17 10.47 18.32 23.13
CA ARG A 17 9.20 18.24 22.40
C ARG A 17 9.37 17.44 21.12
N ILE A 18 8.43 16.54 20.86
CA ILE A 18 8.40 15.71 19.66
C ILE A 18 6.96 15.60 19.16
N VAL A 19 6.76 15.70 17.86
CA VAL A 19 5.46 15.52 17.20
C VAL A 19 5.67 14.54 16.07
N GLY A 20 4.88 13.48 16.04
CA GLY A 20 4.85 12.51 14.95
C GLY A 20 3.77 12.90 13.95
N LEU A 21 4.11 12.98 12.67
CA LEU A 21 3.15 13.20 11.60
C LEU A 21 3.13 11.94 10.72
N THR A 22 1.96 11.34 10.59
CA THR A 22 1.74 10.16 9.75
C THR A 22 0.32 10.15 9.23
N GLY A 23 0.16 9.87 7.94
CA GLY A 23 -1.16 9.61 7.35
C GLY A 23 -1.62 8.16 7.56
N THR A 24 -0.70 7.24 7.87
CA THR A 24 -0.94 5.79 7.89
C THR A 24 -0.30 5.13 9.13
N PRO A 25 -0.78 5.48 10.36
CA PRO A 25 -0.13 5.11 11.62
C PRO A 25 -0.02 3.58 11.86
N SER A 26 -0.80 2.76 11.17
CA SER A 26 -0.82 1.30 11.36
C SER A 26 -0.81 0.54 10.04
N SER A 27 0.07 0.94 9.11
CA SER A 27 0.13 0.41 7.74
C SER A 27 0.26 -1.12 7.65
N ASN A 28 0.90 -1.77 8.64
CA ASN A 28 0.99 -3.24 8.75
C ASN A 28 0.27 -3.79 9.99
N GLY A 29 -0.68 -3.04 10.53
CA GLY A 29 -1.46 -3.38 11.72
C GLY A 29 -0.96 -2.70 13.01
N LEU A 30 -1.59 -3.03 14.14
CA LEU A 30 -1.37 -2.38 15.44
C LEU A 30 0.04 -2.59 16.03
N MET A 31 0.82 -3.50 15.46
CA MET A 31 2.21 -3.73 15.87
C MET A 31 3.10 -2.51 15.54
N ASP A 32 2.80 -1.80 14.45
CA ASP A 32 3.57 -0.63 13.99
C ASP A 32 3.46 0.57 14.94
N LEU A 33 2.43 0.60 15.79
CA LEU A 33 2.23 1.67 16.76
C LEU A 33 3.33 1.66 17.82
N TRP A 34 3.81 0.49 18.25
CA TRP A 34 4.78 0.42 19.34
C TRP A 34 6.02 1.28 19.09
N ALA A 35 6.62 1.20 17.91
CA ALA A 35 7.83 1.96 17.60
C ALA A 35 7.55 3.48 17.57
N GLN A 36 6.41 3.89 17.03
CA GLN A 36 6.01 5.30 16.98
C GLN A 36 5.80 5.86 18.39
N PHE A 37 4.97 5.21 19.21
CA PHE A 37 4.70 5.65 20.57
C PHE A 37 5.92 5.52 21.48
N ARG A 38 6.76 4.50 21.29
CA ARG A 38 8.04 4.36 21.99
C ARG A 38 8.96 5.56 21.76
N ILE A 39 8.91 6.18 20.58
CA ILE A 39 9.61 7.45 20.32
C ILE A 39 8.86 8.61 20.95
N LEU A 40 7.54 8.70 20.83
CA LEU A 40 6.77 9.86 21.30
C LEU A 40 6.85 10.04 22.82
N ASP A 41 6.61 8.98 23.60
CA ASP A 41 6.48 9.06 25.05
C ASP A 41 7.51 8.23 25.82
N MET A 42 8.53 7.71 25.13
CA MET A 42 9.53 6.82 25.73
C MET A 42 8.91 5.59 26.40
N GLY A 43 7.86 5.02 25.79
CA GLY A 43 7.24 3.74 26.15
C GLY A 43 6.36 3.77 27.40
N GLN A 44 5.81 4.94 27.75
CA GLN A 44 4.90 5.07 28.90
C GLN A 44 3.57 4.35 28.65
N ARG A 45 2.99 4.48 27.45
CA ARG A 45 1.67 3.88 27.12
C ARG A 45 1.77 2.41 26.70
N LEU A 46 2.57 2.14 25.67
CA LEU A 46 2.64 0.82 25.03
C LEU A 46 3.82 -0.03 25.53
N GLY A 47 4.53 0.44 26.56
CA GLY A 47 5.66 -0.26 27.16
C GLY A 47 7.01 0.02 26.49
N ARG A 48 8.08 -0.18 27.28
CA ARG A 48 9.46 0.13 26.87
C ARG A 48 10.06 -0.86 25.87
N TYR A 49 9.57 -2.09 25.87
CA TYR A 49 10.13 -3.18 25.11
C TYR A 49 9.05 -3.82 24.25
N ILE A 50 9.37 -4.08 22.98
CA ILE A 50 8.42 -4.66 22.02
C ILE A 50 7.91 -6.03 22.46
N THR A 51 8.73 -6.81 23.18
CA THR A 51 8.35 -8.12 23.71
C THR A 51 7.18 -8.03 24.69
N HIS A 52 7.18 -7.03 25.58
CA HIS A 52 6.07 -6.84 26.53
C HIS A 52 4.82 -6.36 25.81
N TYR A 53 4.95 -5.44 24.86
CA TYR A 53 3.83 -5.01 24.03
C TYR A 53 3.19 -6.19 23.29
N ARG A 54 4.02 -7.05 22.69
CA ARG A 54 3.56 -8.28 22.02
C ARG A 54 2.81 -9.19 22.98
N ASN A 55 3.41 -9.53 24.12
CA ASN A 55 2.82 -10.46 25.08
C ASN A 55 1.53 -9.93 25.72
N ASN A 56 1.42 -8.61 25.91
CA ASN A 56 0.27 -8.01 26.59
C ASN A 56 -0.95 -7.85 25.67
N PHE A 57 -0.74 -7.65 24.37
CA PHE A 57 -1.81 -7.27 23.45
C PHE A 57 -2.02 -8.25 22.30
N PHE A 58 -1.10 -9.19 22.10
CA PHE A 58 -1.14 -10.08 20.95
C PHE A 58 -0.87 -11.53 21.34
N ILE A 59 -1.43 -12.42 20.54
CA ILE A 59 -1.06 -13.83 20.53
C ILE A 59 -0.32 -14.16 19.24
N PRO A 60 0.72 -15.01 19.31
CA PRO A 60 1.29 -15.63 18.14
C PRO A 60 0.21 -16.31 17.30
N ASP A 61 0.18 -16.02 16.01
CA ASP A 61 -0.79 -16.57 15.07
C ASP A 61 -0.12 -17.67 14.23
N LYS A 62 0.67 -17.30 13.22
CA LYS A 62 1.48 -18.27 12.46
C LYS A 62 2.84 -18.46 13.11
N ARG A 63 3.27 -19.70 13.33
CA ARG A 63 4.60 -20.08 13.85
C ARG A 63 5.27 -21.08 12.90
N ASN A 64 6.59 -21.01 12.73
CA ASN A 64 7.42 -22.14 12.32
C ASN A 64 8.50 -22.34 13.38
N GLN A 65 8.53 -23.54 13.96
CA GLN A 65 9.39 -23.88 15.11
C GLN A 65 9.34 -22.82 16.23
N GLN A 66 10.46 -22.17 16.55
CA GLN A 66 10.56 -21.13 17.58
C GLN A 66 10.23 -19.71 17.08
N ILE A 67 9.98 -19.51 15.79
CA ILE A 67 9.78 -18.18 15.19
C ILE A 67 8.29 -17.93 14.93
N VAL A 68 7.77 -16.87 15.53
CA VAL A 68 6.39 -16.38 15.31
C VAL A 68 6.38 -15.35 14.18
N PHE A 69 5.62 -15.60 13.12
CA PHE A 69 5.58 -14.77 11.91
C PHE A 69 4.46 -13.74 11.88
N SER A 70 3.31 -14.08 12.46
CA SER A 70 2.19 -13.15 12.58
C SER A 70 1.71 -13.12 14.02
N TYR A 71 1.16 -11.97 14.39
CA TYR A 71 0.58 -11.73 15.69
C TYR A 71 -0.85 -11.26 15.47
N LYS A 72 -1.79 -11.90 16.16
CA LYS A 72 -3.20 -11.47 16.18
C LYS A 72 -3.46 -10.72 17.48
N PRO A 73 -4.20 -9.58 17.43
CA PRO A 73 -4.63 -8.91 18.65
C PRO A 73 -5.44 -9.87 19.54
N LEU A 74 -5.21 -9.81 20.84
CA LEU A 74 -6.08 -10.45 21.83
C LEU A 74 -7.48 -9.83 21.80
N PRO A 75 -8.52 -10.56 22.24
CA PRO A 75 -9.85 -9.97 22.42
C PRO A 75 -9.79 -8.71 23.29
N GLY A 76 -10.28 -7.58 22.76
CA GLY A 76 -10.27 -6.29 23.44
C GLY A 76 -8.94 -5.53 23.41
N ALA A 77 -7.86 -6.11 22.87
CA ALA A 77 -6.56 -5.45 22.77
C ALA A 77 -6.61 -4.17 21.94
N GLU A 78 -7.37 -4.16 20.83
CA GLU A 78 -7.51 -2.98 19.97
C GLU A 78 -8.08 -1.79 20.77
N LYS A 79 -9.21 -2.00 21.46
CA LYS A 79 -9.84 -0.97 22.31
C LYS A 79 -8.90 -0.50 23.43
N ALA A 80 -8.14 -1.42 24.03
CA ALA A 80 -7.19 -1.09 25.08
C ALA A 80 -6.03 -0.23 24.55
N ILE A 81 -5.44 -0.60 23.41
CA ILE A 81 -4.40 0.18 22.73
C ILE A 81 -4.92 1.57 22.39
N TYR A 82 -6.10 1.68 21.80
CA TYR A 82 -6.71 2.97 21.43
C TYR A 82 -6.90 3.88 22.64
N ARG A 83 -7.44 3.35 23.74
CA ARG A 83 -7.58 4.11 24.99
C ARG A 83 -6.25 4.64 25.48
N LEU A 84 -5.20 3.81 25.49
CA LEU A 84 -3.88 4.18 25.98
C LEU A 84 -3.25 5.32 25.17
N ILE A 85 -3.48 5.39 23.86
CA ILE A 85 -2.85 6.38 22.98
C ILE A 85 -3.71 7.62 22.69
N SER A 86 -5.00 7.57 23.04
CA SER A 86 -6.00 8.59 22.67
C SER A 86 -5.66 10.01 23.11
N ASP A 87 -4.96 10.18 24.24
CA ASP A 87 -4.69 11.48 24.85
C ASP A 87 -3.54 12.26 24.17
N ILE A 88 -2.66 11.57 23.44
CA ILE A 88 -1.54 12.18 22.69
C ILE A 88 -1.65 11.98 21.18
N THR A 89 -2.76 11.41 20.72
CA THR A 89 -3.00 11.18 19.30
C THR A 89 -4.14 12.07 18.87
N ILE A 90 -3.92 12.80 17.78
CA ILE A 90 -4.95 13.60 17.13
C ILE A 90 -5.11 13.04 15.73
N SER A 91 -6.33 12.65 15.38
CA SER A 91 -6.65 12.26 14.02
C SER A 91 -7.82 13.06 13.47
N MET A 92 -7.69 13.47 12.22
CA MET A 92 -8.71 14.17 11.43
C MET A 92 -8.75 13.47 10.06
N LYS A 93 -9.92 12.98 9.63
CA LYS A 93 -10.04 12.53 8.24
C LYS A 93 -10.24 13.75 7.35
N SER A 94 -9.59 13.76 6.19
CA SER A 94 -9.77 14.80 5.17
C SER A 94 -11.26 14.96 4.82
N THR A 95 -11.99 13.85 4.65
CA THR A 95 -13.43 13.84 4.36
C THR A 95 -14.30 14.50 5.42
N ASP A 96 -13.85 14.58 6.68
CA ASP A 96 -14.65 15.14 7.77
C ASP A 96 -14.65 16.69 7.74
N PHE A 97 -13.65 17.31 7.09
CA PHE A 97 -13.40 18.74 7.17
C PHE A 97 -13.12 19.41 5.81
N LEU A 98 -12.80 18.63 4.79
CA LEU A 98 -12.48 19.08 3.44
C LEU A 98 -13.50 18.53 2.46
N LYS A 99 -13.90 19.35 1.49
CA LYS A 99 -14.64 18.89 0.32
C LYS A 99 -13.71 18.05 -0.54
N MET A 100 -13.91 16.74 -0.51
CA MET A 100 -13.22 15.77 -1.35
C MET A 100 -14.07 15.49 -2.59
N PRO A 101 -13.47 15.25 -3.76
CA PRO A 101 -14.22 14.75 -4.91
C PRO A 101 -14.76 13.34 -4.62
N GLU A 102 -15.79 12.94 -5.37
CA GLU A 102 -16.22 11.55 -5.39
C GLU A 102 -15.10 10.63 -5.87
N CYS A 103 -15.07 9.40 -5.36
CA CYS A 103 -14.13 8.38 -5.77
C CYS A 103 -14.88 7.09 -6.11
N VAL A 104 -14.73 6.63 -7.35
CA VAL A 104 -15.26 5.35 -7.82
C VAL A 104 -14.10 4.38 -7.95
N ILE A 105 -14.21 3.23 -7.28
CA ILE A 105 -13.20 2.18 -7.34
C ILE A 105 -13.78 1.01 -8.12
N ASN A 106 -13.08 0.60 -9.18
CA ASN A 106 -13.48 -0.48 -10.06
C ASN A 106 -12.41 -1.58 -10.07
N GLU A 107 -12.84 -2.83 -9.95
CA GLU A 107 -12.00 -4.00 -10.27
C GLU A 107 -12.25 -4.40 -11.73
N VAL A 108 -11.17 -4.53 -12.50
CA VAL A 108 -11.17 -4.94 -13.90
C VAL A 108 -10.59 -6.36 -13.95
N PRO A 109 -11.44 -7.40 -13.97
CA PRO A 109 -10.98 -8.77 -13.93
C PRO A 109 -10.35 -9.17 -15.27
N VAL A 110 -9.20 -9.85 -15.21
CA VAL A 110 -8.61 -10.55 -16.35
C VAL A 110 -8.45 -12.03 -16.03
N TYR A 111 -8.50 -12.87 -17.07
CA TYR A 111 -8.48 -14.32 -16.93
C TYR A 111 -7.31 -14.89 -17.70
N LEU A 112 -6.56 -15.77 -17.04
CA LEU A 112 -5.52 -16.56 -17.68
C LEU A 112 -6.17 -17.67 -18.51
N ASN A 113 -5.65 -17.96 -19.70
CA ASN A 113 -6.04 -19.17 -20.43
C ASN A 113 -5.47 -20.44 -19.75
N GLU A 114 -5.85 -21.61 -20.24
CA GLU A 114 -5.43 -22.90 -19.66
C GLU A 114 -3.90 -23.02 -19.55
N ASN A 115 -3.16 -22.75 -20.63
CA ASN A 115 -1.70 -22.85 -20.65
C ASN A 115 -1.03 -21.85 -19.67
N GLU A 116 -1.49 -20.60 -19.66
CA GLU A 116 -0.99 -19.55 -18.77
C GLU A 116 -1.27 -19.89 -17.30
N ARG A 117 -2.44 -20.47 -17.04
CA ARG A 117 -2.88 -20.92 -15.72
C ARG A 117 -2.03 -22.10 -15.23
N ASP A 118 -1.77 -23.07 -16.09
CA ASP A 118 -0.95 -24.23 -15.75
C ASP A 118 0.48 -23.83 -15.41
N ILE A 119 1.07 -22.89 -16.16
CA ILE A 119 2.40 -22.30 -15.85
C ILE A 119 2.38 -21.66 -14.46
N TYR A 120 1.35 -20.86 -14.15
CA TYR A 120 1.21 -20.18 -12.88
C TYR A 120 1.04 -21.16 -11.70
N ASP A 121 0.13 -22.13 -11.84
CA ASP A 121 -0.21 -23.08 -10.78
C ASP A 121 0.93 -24.08 -10.54
N THR A 122 1.60 -24.55 -11.60
CA THR A 122 2.78 -25.42 -11.50
C THR A 122 3.92 -24.70 -10.79
N PHE A 123 4.23 -23.46 -11.16
CA PHE A 123 5.25 -22.67 -10.48
C PHE A 123 4.92 -22.46 -8.99
N ARG A 124 3.66 -22.12 -8.69
CA ARG A 124 3.17 -21.99 -7.32
C ARG A 124 3.40 -23.28 -6.53
N GLU A 125 3.04 -24.43 -7.09
CA GLU A 125 3.14 -25.73 -6.44
C GLU A 125 4.59 -26.16 -6.24
N ASP A 126 5.43 -26.07 -7.27
CA ASP A 126 6.86 -26.39 -7.20
C ASP A 126 7.57 -25.56 -6.14
N MET A 127 7.29 -24.26 -6.12
CA MET A 127 7.84 -23.38 -5.10
C MET A 127 7.33 -23.78 -3.72
N VAL A 128 6.03 -24.02 -3.53
CA VAL A 128 5.48 -24.45 -2.24
C VAL A 128 6.09 -25.78 -1.78
N ILE A 129 6.37 -26.71 -2.69
CA ILE A 129 7.04 -27.99 -2.39
C ILE A 129 8.47 -27.72 -1.93
N LYS A 130 9.25 -26.92 -2.68
CA LYS A 130 10.61 -26.50 -2.29
C LYS A 130 10.62 -25.82 -0.92
N LEU A 131 9.65 -24.94 -0.67
CA LEU A 131 9.49 -24.22 0.59
C LEU A 131 8.94 -25.06 1.75
N LYS A 132 8.42 -26.27 1.49
CA LYS A 132 8.08 -27.24 2.53
C LYS A 132 9.25 -28.17 2.83
N ALA A 133 10.09 -28.45 1.83
CA ALA A 133 11.29 -29.29 1.95
C ALA A 133 12.43 -28.53 2.63
N GLU A 134 12.63 -27.26 2.28
CA GLU A 134 13.40 -26.30 3.07
C GLU A 134 12.46 -25.73 4.15
N GLU A 135 12.90 -25.60 5.40
CA GLU A 135 12.03 -25.05 6.46
C GLU A 135 11.45 -23.69 6.05
N ILE A 136 10.15 -23.47 6.29
CA ILE A 136 9.44 -22.24 5.90
C ILE A 136 10.03 -21.02 6.62
N ASP A 137 10.94 -20.28 5.97
CA ASP A 137 11.35 -18.94 6.39
C ASP A 137 10.38 -17.89 5.82
N ALA A 138 10.09 -16.83 6.59
CA ALA A 138 9.30 -15.69 6.13
C ALA A 138 9.92 -15.02 4.89
N MET A 139 11.25 -15.07 4.78
CA MET A 139 11.97 -14.56 3.61
C MET A 139 11.58 -15.33 2.33
N ASN A 140 11.48 -16.65 2.43
CA ASN A 140 11.10 -17.53 1.34
C ASN A 140 9.65 -17.33 0.88
N ALA A 141 8.71 -17.14 1.83
CA ALA A 141 7.32 -16.85 1.51
C ALA A 141 7.14 -15.47 0.83
N ALA A 142 7.93 -14.47 1.23
CA ALA A 142 7.90 -13.14 0.60
C ALA A 142 8.42 -13.18 -0.84
N VAL A 143 9.49 -13.95 -1.10
CA VAL A 143 10.02 -14.16 -2.46
C VAL A 143 8.98 -14.84 -3.35
N LEU A 144 8.33 -15.91 -2.86
CA LEU A 144 7.24 -16.58 -3.59
C LEU A 144 6.11 -15.62 -3.93
N SER A 145 5.60 -14.90 -2.92
CA SER A 145 4.53 -13.93 -3.12
C SER A 145 4.91 -12.85 -4.15
N GLY A 146 6.17 -12.39 -4.12
CA GLY A 146 6.69 -11.45 -5.11
C GLY A 146 6.76 -12.02 -6.52
N LYS A 147 7.20 -13.27 -6.70
CA LYS A 147 7.25 -13.93 -8.02
C LYS A 147 5.86 -14.18 -8.58
N LEU A 148 4.92 -14.66 -7.75
CA LEU A 148 3.52 -14.85 -8.18
C LEU A 148 2.87 -13.53 -8.61
N LEU A 149 3.20 -12.42 -7.93
CA LEU A 149 2.67 -11.11 -8.30
C LEU A 149 3.27 -10.60 -9.63
N GLN A 150 4.55 -10.88 -9.89
CA GLN A 150 5.15 -10.65 -11.21
C GLN A 150 4.40 -11.47 -12.28
N MET A 151 4.23 -12.78 -12.05
CA MET A 151 3.55 -13.67 -12.99
C MET A 151 2.12 -13.23 -13.27
N ALA A 152 1.38 -12.75 -12.26
CA ALA A 152 0.04 -12.18 -12.44
C ALA A 152 0.05 -10.91 -13.32
N ASN A 153 1.12 -10.12 -13.29
CA ASN A 153 1.33 -9.00 -14.22
C ASN A 153 1.76 -9.48 -15.63
N GLY A 154 2.05 -10.77 -15.81
CA GLY A 154 2.34 -11.39 -17.09
C GLY A 154 3.80 -11.53 -17.45
N ALA A 155 4.73 -11.34 -16.51
CA ALA A 155 6.15 -11.65 -16.71
C ALA A 155 6.81 -12.04 -15.38
N VAL A 156 7.95 -12.71 -15.39
CA VAL A 156 8.68 -13.05 -14.15
C VAL A 156 10.17 -12.86 -14.34
N TYR A 157 10.86 -12.35 -13.31
CA TYR A 157 12.31 -12.27 -13.35
C TYR A 157 12.93 -13.67 -13.17
N ASP A 158 14.05 -13.95 -13.83
CA ASP A 158 14.93 -15.05 -13.45
C ASP A 158 15.93 -14.63 -12.34
N GLU A 159 16.90 -15.48 -12.06
CA GLU A 159 17.97 -15.22 -11.08
C GLU A 159 18.92 -14.09 -11.51
N ASN A 160 19.03 -13.85 -12.83
CA ASN A 160 19.86 -12.79 -13.41
C ASN A 160 19.09 -11.47 -13.55
N SER A 161 17.90 -11.36 -12.94
CA SER A 161 17.00 -10.19 -13.07
C SER A 161 16.54 -9.92 -14.51
N LYS A 162 16.61 -10.90 -15.41
CA LYS A 162 16.03 -10.81 -16.75
C LYS A 162 14.56 -11.18 -16.69
N ALA A 163 13.71 -10.34 -17.28
CA ALA A 163 12.27 -10.59 -17.33
C ALA A 163 11.93 -11.58 -18.45
N HIS A 164 11.07 -12.55 -18.12
CA HIS A 164 10.52 -13.53 -19.05
C HIS A 164 9.01 -13.32 -19.14
N PRO A 165 8.48 -12.88 -20.31
CA PRO A 165 7.05 -12.74 -20.54
C PRO A 165 6.31 -14.07 -20.43
N ILE A 166 5.09 -14.05 -19.91
CA ILE A 166 4.19 -15.20 -19.77
C ILE A 166 2.89 -14.94 -20.53
N HIS A 167 2.30 -13.76 -20.36
CA HIS A 167 1.04 -13.38 -21.01
C HIS A 167 0.85 -11.86 -21.03
N ASP A 168 -0.04 -11.36 -21.87
CA ASP A 168 -0.34 -9.93 -22.00
C ASP A 168 -1.72 -9.51 -21.45
N ARG A 169 -2.44 -10.40 -20.75
CA ARG A 169 -3.81 -10.16 -20.23
C ARG A 169 -4.04 -8.80 -19.57
N LYS A 170 -3.11 -8.34 -18.73
CA LYS A 170 -3.23 -7.02 -18.09
C LYS A 170 -2.94 -5.85 -19.04
N LEU A 171 -2.09 -6.05 -20.04
CA LEU A 171 -1.83 -5.06 -21.08
C LEU A 171 -3.05 -4.93 -22.01
N ASP A 172 -3.69 -6.04 -22.35
CA ASP A 172 -4.92 -6.02 -23.15
C ASP A 172 -6.04 -5.25 -22.42
N ALA A 173 -6.27 -5.54 -21.13
CA ALA A 173 -7.22 -4.78 -20.33
C ALA A 173 -6.81 -3.31 -20.11
N LEU A 174 -5.50 -3.02 -20.09
CA LEU A 174 -5.01 -1.64 -19.99
C LEU A 174 -5.31 -0.86 -21.29
N GLU A 175 -5.18 -1.50 -22.45
CA GLU A 175 -5.55 -0.94 -23.75
C GLU A 175 -7.03 -0.55 -23.77
N ASP A 176 -7.91 -1.47 -23.40
CA ASP A 176 -9.37 -1.22 -23.32
C ASP A 176 -9.70 -0.01 -22.42
N LEU A 177 -9.00 0.12 -21.28
CA LEU A 177 -9.20 1.23 -20.35
C LEU A 177 -8.67 2.57 -20.88
N ILE A 178 -7.54 2.56 -21.58
CA ILE A 178 -6.98 3.77 -22.21
C ILE A 178 -7.91 4.24 -23.33
N GLU A 179 -8.39 3.33 -24.17
CA GLU A 179 -9.36 3.66 -25.23
C GLU A 179 -10.68 4.18 -24.65
N SER A 180 -11.18 3.54 -23.59
CA SER A 180 -12.39 3.96 -22.88
C SER A 180 -12.27 5.35 -22.25
N ALA A 181 -11.06 5.81 -21.93
CA ALA A 181 -10.83 7.16 -21.43
C ALA A 181 -11.07 8.24 -22.50
N ASN A 182 -11.15 7.87 -23.78
CA ASN A 182 -11.51 8.73 -24.91
C ASN A 182 -10.73 10.06 -24.93
N GLY A 183 -9.40 9.97 -24.82
CA GLY A 183 -8.49 11.12 -24.83
C GLY A 183 -8.38 11.87 -23.50
N LYS A 184 -9.13 11.49 -22.45
CA LYS A 184 -8.92 12.01 -21.09
C LYS A 184 -7.61 11.47 -20.51
N PRO A 185 -6.83 12.28 -19.78
CA PRO A 185 -5.57 11.80 -19.23
C PRO A 185 -5.72 10.69 -18.20
N VAL A 186 -4.85 9.68 -18.31
CA VAL A 186 -4.82 8.49 -17.46
C VAL A 186 -3.46 8.33 -16.81
N LEU A 187 -3.45 8.12 -15.50
CA LEU A 187 -2.25 7.82 -14.73
C LEU A 187 -2.20 6.33 -14.43
N ILE A 188 -1.11 5.65 -14.79
CA ILE A 188 -0.92 4.21 -14.62
C ILE A 188 0.11 3.96 -13.52
N ALA A 189 -0.30 3.26 -12.47
CA ALA A 189 0.57 2.79 -11.41
C ALA A 189 1.13 1.40 -11.75
N TYR A 190 2.46 1.29 -11.81
CA TYR A 190 3.18 0.03 -12.06
C TYR A 190 4.07 -0.33 -10.87
N TRP A 191 4.44 -1.60 -10.71
CA TRP A 191 5.22 -2.06 -9.56
C TRP A 191 6.59 -2.66 -9.92
N TYR A 192 6.70 -3.37 -11.04
CA TYR A 192 7.96 -3.96 -11.50
C TYR A 192 8.54 -3.20 -12.70
N ASN A 193 9.86 -3.21 -12.87
CA ASN A 193 10.48 -2.54 -14.02
C ASN A 193 10.05 -3.17 -15.36
N HIS A 194 9.81 -4.49 -15.38
CA HIS A 194 9.30 -5.17 -16.56
C HIS A 194 7.88 -4.72 -16.92
N ASP A 195 7.07 -4.29 -15.94
CA ASP A 195 5.76 -3.71 -16.20
C ASP A 195 5.93 -2.42 -16.98
N LEU A 196 6.80 -1.52 -16.50
CA LEU A 196 7.11 -0.26 -17.15
C LEU A 196 7.62 -0.48 -18.58
N GLU A 197 8.60 -1.37 -18.75
CA GLU A 197 9.18 -1.67 -20.07
C GLU A 197 8.12 -2.15 -21.05
N ARG A 198 7.26 -3.08 -20.64
CA ARG A 198 6.18 -3.63 -21.48
C ARG A 198 5.10 -2.60 -21.79
N ILE A 199 4.73 -1.77 -20.82
CA ILE A 199 3.78 -0.67 -21.04
C ILE A 199 4.37 0.34 -22.05
N CYS A 200 5.63 0.75 -21.88
CA CYS A 200 6.29 1.69 -22.81
C CYS A 200 6.52 1.11 -24.20
N GLN A 201 6.62 -0.21 -24.34
CA GLN A 201 6.73 -0.88 -25.65
C GLN A 201 5.39 -0.90 -26.40
N ARG A 202 4.27 -1.01 -25.68
CA ARG A 202 2.93 -1.14 -26.28
C ARG A 202 2.21 0.20 -26.46
N PHE A 203 2.46 1.16 -25.58
CA PHE A 203 1.73 2.42 -25.53
C PHE A 203 2.68 3.62 -25.56
N ASP A 204 2.26 4.72 -26.18
CA ASP A 204 2.96 6.00 -26.07
C ASP A 204 2.67 6.62 -24.70
N VAL A 205 3.58 6.38 -23.75
CA VAL A 205 3.46 6.82 -22.36
C VAL A 205 4.65 7.63 -21.92
N ARG A 206 4.41 8.60 -21.04
CA ARG A 206 5.48 9.35 -20.38
C ARG A 206 5.55 9.02 -18.89
N GLN A 207 6.75 8.70 -18.43
CA GLN A 207 6.99 8.46 -17.01
C GLN A 207 7.13 9.78 -16.23
N ILE A 208 6.40 9.90 -15.12
CA ILE A 208 6.52 11.06 -14.23
C ILE A 208 7.74 10.88 -13.33
N LYS A 209 8.82 11.65 -13.60
CA LYS A 209 10.07 11.62 -12.83
C LYS A 209 10.53 13.01 -12.38
N THR A 210 10.32 14.01 -13.23
CA THR A 210 10.86 15.35 -13.08
C THR A 210 9.75 16.38 -12.86
N SER A 211 10.13 17.57 -12.38
CA SER A 211 9.19 18.70 -12.26
C SER A 211 8.60 19.10 -13.63
N LYS A 212 9.34 18.90 -14.72
CA LYS A 212 8.84 19.14 -16.07
C LYS A 212 7.72 18.16 -16.44
N ASP A 213 7.88 16.87 -16.13
CA ASP A 213 6.83 15.88 -16.40
C ASP A 213 5.54 16.20 -15.65
N ILE A 214 5.66 16.72 -14.42
CA ILE A 214 4.52 17.15 -13.61
C ILE A 214 3.82 18.36 -14.23
N ALA A 215 4.59 19.33 -14.72
CA ALA A 215 4.04 20.50 -15.41
C ALA A 215 3.35 20.11 -16.73
N ASP A 216 3.99 19.24 -17.52
CA ASP A 216 3.44 18.74 -18.78
C ASP A 216 2.15 17.92 -18.54
N TRP A 217 2.12 17.09 -17.49
CA TRP A 217 0.92 16.37 -17.07
C TRP A 217 -0.21 17.34 -16.68
N ASN A 218 0.06 18.28 -15.79
CA ASN A 218 -0.95 19.23 -15.30
C ASN A 218 -1.43 20.22 -16.37
N SER A 219 -0.70 20.39 -17.48
CA SER A 219 -1.11 21.20 -18.63
C SER A 219 -1.82 20.40 -19.72
N GLY A 220 -2.03 19.09 -19.52
CA GLY A 220 -2.70 18.23 -20.49
C GLY A 220 -1.83 17.81 -21.68
N ASN A 221 -0.52 18.05 -21.63
CA ASN A 221 0.43 17.65 -22.68
C ASN A 221 0.82 16.17 -22.61
N ILE A 222 0.35 15.45 -21.59
CA ILE A 222 0.56 14.01 -21.43
C ILE A 222 -0.81 13.35 -21.26
N GLN A 223 -1.23 12.56 -22.24
CA GLN A 223 -2.48 11.80 -22.15
C GLN A 223 -2.29 10.54 -21.32
N VAL A 224 -1.19 9.80 -21.50
CA VAL A 224 -0.94 8.57 -20.74
C VAL A 224 0.36 8.73 -19.96
N ALA A 225 0.25 8.72 -18.63
CA ALA A 225 1.38 8.84 -17.73
C ALA A 225 1.58 7.56 -16.93
N VAL A 226 2.83 7.23 -16.61
CA VAL A 226 3.17 6.11 -15.71
C VAL A 226 3.91 6.59 -14.47
N ILE A 227 3.59 6.01 -13.31
CA ILE A 227 4.19 6.35 -12.02
C ILE A 227 4.48 5.10 -11.20
N HIS A 228 5.64 5.08 -10.54
CA HIS A 228 5.93 4.08 -9.53
C HIS A 228 5.39 4.55 -8.17
N PRO A 229 4.63 3.72 -7.42
CA PRO A 229 4.07 4.10 -6.12
C PRO A 229 5.10 4.63 -5.12
N ALA A 230 6.33 4.09 -5.12
CA ALA A 230 7.40 4.60 -4.25
C ALA A 230 7.81 6.06 -4.55
N SER A 231 7.59 6.54 -5.78
CA SER A 231 7.85 7.93 -6.16
C SER A 231 6.71 8.87 -5.74
N ALA A 232 5.50 8.34 -5.51
CA ALA A 232 4.33 9.12 -5.11
C ALA A 232 4.45 9.68 -3.67
N GLY A 233 5.33 9.13 -2.83
CA GLY A 233 5.54 9.60 -1.45
C GLY A 233 6.15 11.00 -1.32
N HIS A 234 6.70 11.58 -2.41
CA HIS A 234 7.39 12.87 -2.38
C HIS A 234 6.47 14.11 -2.45
N GLY A 235 5.15 13.94 -2.37
CA GLY A 235 4.25 15.09 -2.35
C GLY A 235 3.95 15.69 -3.73
N LEU A 236 4.03 14.88 -4.80
CA LEU A 236 3.73 15.32 -6.17
C LEU A 236 2.29 15.85 -6.29
N ASN A 237 2.11 16.98 -6.97
CA ASN A 237 0.80 17.57 -7.27
C ASN A 237 0.40 17.17 -8.69
N LEU A 238 -0.43 16.13 -8.83
CA LEU A 238 -0.86 15.56 -10.12
C LEU A 238 -2.36 15.70 -10.38
N GLN A 239 -3.13 16.18 -9.39
CA GLN A 239 -4.58 16.20 -9.45
C GLN A 239 -5.16 17.06 -10.58
N SER A 240 -4.40 18.02 -11.10
CA SER A 240 -4.86 18.90 -12.18
C SER A 240 -4.71 18.27 -13.57
N GLY A 241 -3.84 17.27 -13.73
CA GLY A 241 -3.62 16.66 -15.03
C GLY A 241 -4.61 15.56 -15.39
N GLY A 242 -5.31 14.95 -14.42
CA GLY A 242 -6.34 13.94 -14.70
C GLY A 242 -7.01 13.42 -13.44
N SER A 243 -8.10 12.66 -13.64
CA SER A 243 -8.89 12.06 -12.56
C SER A 243 -8.96 10.53 -12.61
N THR A 244 -8.33 9.89 -13.60
CA THR A 244 -8.31 8.43 -13.74
C THR A 244 -6.96 7.84 -13.34
N LEU A 245 -6.97 6.90 -12.40
CA LEU A 245 -5.82 6.11 -11.97
C LEU A 245 -6.05 4.63 -12.31
N ILE A 246 -5.09 3.99 -12.96
CA ILE A 246 -5.12 2.55 -13.26
C ILE A 246 -3.97 1.86 -12.55
N TRP A 247 -4.29 0.96 -11.63
CA TRP A 247 -3.32 0.04 -11.05
C TRP A 247 -3.11 -1.16 -11.98
N PHE A 248 -1.99 -1.11 -12.72
CA PHE A 248 -1.52 -2.24 -13.52
C PHE A 248 -0.85 -3.30 -12.64
N GLY A 249 0.07 -2.86 -11.79
CA GLY A 249 0.78 -3.70 -10.83
C GLY A 249 0.46 -3.30 -9.40
N LEU A 250 -0.02 -4.23 -8.59
CA LEU A 250 -0.41 -3.99 -7.20
C LEU A 250 0.80 -3.97 -6.26
N THR A 251 0.62 -3.42 -5.06
CA THR A 251 1.62 -3.43 -3.98
C THR A 251 1.00 -3.89 -2.67
N TRP A 252 1.78 -4.59 -1.84
CA TRP A 252 1.35 -5.01 -0.50
C TRP A 252 1.34 -3.86 0.52
N SER A 253 1.92 -2.70 0.17
CA SER A 253 2.05 -1.55 1.07
C SER A 253 0.82 -0.66 1.00
N LEU A 254 0.01 -0.68 2.07
CA LEU A 254 -1.14 0.22 2.20
C LEU A 254 -0.71 1.69 2.12
N GLU A 255 0.44 2.04 2.71
CA GLU A 255 0.97 3.40 2.68
C GLU A 255 1.22 3.87 1.24
N LEU A 256 1.93 3.07 0.45
CA LEU A 256 2.21 3.43 -0.95
C LEU A 256 0.93 3.47 -1.78
N TYR A 257 0.03 2.52 -1.55
CA TYR A 257 -1.27 2.47 -2.20
C TYR A 257 -2.08 3.76 -1.94
N GLN A 258 -2.27 4.14 -0.68
CA GLN A 258 -3.00 5.35 -0.30
C GLN A 258 -2.30 6.63 -0.77
N GLN A 259 -0.96 6.68 -0.70
CA GLN A 259 -0.19 7.84 -1.17
C GLN A 259 -0.26 8.04 -2.69
N THR A 260 -0.34 6.96 -3.46
CA THR A 260 -0.54 7.01 -4.91
C THR A 260 -1.95 7.44 -5.25
N ASN A 261 -2.98 6.85 -4.63
CA ASN A 261 -4.37 7.25 -4.84
C ASN A 261 -4.60 8.73 -4.52
N ALA A 262 -3.99 9.21 -3.42
CA ALA A 262 -4.04 10.61 -3.00
C ALA A 262 -3.33 11.59 -3.97
N ARG A 263 -2.62 11.12 -5.00
CA ARG A 263 -2.09 12.02 -6.04
C ARG A 263 -3.21 12.64 -6.88
N LEU A 264 -4.28 11.90 -7.11
CA LEU A 264 -5.47 12.37 -7.83
C LEU A 264 -6.64 12.63 -6.87
N TRP A 265 -6.90 11.71 -5.93
CA TRP A 265 -7.97 11.83 -4.94
C TRP A 265 -7.58 12.70 -3.74
N ARG A 266 -7.61 14.01 -3.94
CA ARG A 266 -7.28 15.01 -2.92
C ARG A 266 -8.07 16.30 -3.09
N GLN A 267 -8.01 17.17 -2.06
CA GLN A 267 -8.57 18.52 -2.15
C GLN A 267 -7.96 19.28 -3.34
N GLY A 268 -8.82 20.01 -4.07
CA GLY A 268 -8.45 20.74 -5.29
C GLY A 268 -8.66 19.96 -6.58
N GLN A 269 -9.08 18.70 -6.49
CA GLN A 269 -9.62 17.96 -7.62
C GLN A 269 -11.10 18.34 -7.83
N HIS A 270 -11.47 18.60 -9.08
CA HIS A 270 -12.80 19.06 -9.48
C HIS A 270 -13.63 17.97 -10.15
N ASP A 271 -12.98 16.93 -10.69
CA ASP A 271 -13.64 15.79 -11.32
C ASP A 271 -13.79 14.61 -10.36
N THR A 272 -14.78 13.76 -10.61
CA THR A 272 -14.88 12.46 -9.94
C THR A 272 -13.63 11.64 -10.27
N VAL A 273 -12.97 11.15 -9.23
CA VAL A 273 -11.78 10.31 -9.37
C VAL A 273 -12.22 8.87 -9.62
N VAL A 274 -11.66 8.25 -10.64
CA VAL A 274 -11.91 6.84 -10.97
C VAL A 274 -10.62 6.06 -10.80
N ILE A 275 -10.65 5.02 -9.98
CA ILE A 275 -9.51 4.14 -9.71
C ILE A 275 -9.84 2.74 -10.20
N HIS A 276 -9.16 2.31 -11.26
CA HIS A 276 -9.26 0.95 -11.79
C HIS A 276 -8.14 0.07 -11.23
N HIS A 277 -8.46 -1.17 -10.89
CA HIS A 277 -7.49 -2.21 -10.52
C HIS A 277 -7.59 -3.35 -11.52
N ILE A 278 -6.53 -3.58 -12.29
CA ILE A 278 -6.48 -4.74 -13.19
C ILE A 278 -6.06 -5.95 -12.36
N VAL A 279 -6.98 -6.91 -12.20
CA VAL A 279 -6.85 -8.04 -11.28
C VAL A 279 -6.92 -9.35 -12.06
N ALA A 280 -5.83 -10.12 -12.07
CA ALA A 280 -5.82 -11.46 -12.64
C ALA A 280 -6.56 -12.43 -11.70
N LYS A 281 -7.72 -12.93 -12.12
CA LYS A 281 -8.61 -13.76 -11.28
C LYS A 281 -8.01 -15.14 -11.00
N GLY A 282 -8.19 -15.60 -9.75
CA GLY A 282 -7.61 -16.85 -9.25
C GLY A 282 -6.09 -16.79 -9.03
N THR A 283 -5.49 -15.59 -9.02
CA THR A 283 -4.06 -15.39 -8.74
C THR A 283 -3.85 -14.69 -7.39
N ILE A 284 -2.60 -14.34 -7.08
CA ILE A 284 -2.26 -13.62 -5.85
C ILE A 284 -2.78 -12.18 -5.82
N ASP A 285 -3.17 -11.58 -6.96
CA ASP A 285 -3.74 -10.23 -7.01
C ASP A 285 -4.94 -10.07 -6.06
N GLU A 286 -5.83 -11.06 -6.04
CA GLU A 286 -7.02 -11.03 -5.17
C GLU A 286 -6.62 -11.04 -3.68
N GLN A 287 -5.55 -11.75 -3.34
CA GLN A 287 -5.01 -11.76 -1.97
C GLN A 287 -4.41 -10.40 -1.60
N VAL A 288 -3.74 -9.73 -2.55
CA VAL A 288 -3.22 -8.37 -2.35
C VAL A 288 -4.38 -7.40 -2.09
N MET A 289 -5.41 -7.41 -2.93
CA MET A 289 -6.59 -6.56 -2.77
C MET A 289 -7.28 -6.81 -1.43
N MET A 290 -7.52 -8.07 -1.06
CA MET A 290 -8.08 -8.40 0.25
C MET A 290 -7.21 -7.91 1.42
N ALA A 291 -5.89 -8.04 1.31
CA ALA A 291 -4.97 -7.58 2.34
C ALA A 291 -4.96 -6.05 2.48
N LEU A 292 -4.99 -5.31 1.37
CA LEU A 292 -5.09 -3.85 1.36
C LEU A 292 -6.37 -3.38 2.06
N HIS A 293 -7.53 -3.93 1.69
CA HIS A 293 -8.81 -3.62 2.33
C HIS A 293 -8.80 -3.91 3.84
N LYS A 294 -8.22 -5.05 4.25
CA LYS A 294 -8.11 -5.41 5.66
C LYS A 294 -7.23 -4.42 6.44
N LYS A 295 -6.06 -4.06 5.89
CA LYS A 295 -5.16 -3.08 6.51
C LYS A 295 -5.83 -1.71 6.63
N GLU A 296 -6.56 -1.29 5.60
CA GLU A 296 -7.28 -0.02 5.59
C GLU A 296 -8.39 0.02 6.65
N LYS A 297 -9.13 -1.08 6.82
CA LYS A 297 -10.12 -1.21 7.89
C LYS A 297 -9.49 -1.03 9.26
N THR A 298 -8.41 -1.75 9.56
CA THR A 298 -7.69 -1.61 10.85
C THR A 298 -7.22 -0.17 11.09
N GLN A 299 -6.70 0.50 10.06
CA GLN A 299 -6.30 1.91 10.16
C GLN A 299 -7.48 2.84 10.38
N SER A 300 -8.61 2.61 9.69
CA SER A 300 -9.83 3.41 9.83
C SER A 300 -10.45 3.27 11.22
N ASP A 301 -10.45 2.07 11.79
CA ASP A 301 -10.92 1.79 13.14
C ASP A 301 -10.07 2.51 14.18
N LEU A 302 -8.74 2.49 14.02
CA LEU A 302 -7.82 3.28 14.83
C LEU A 302 -8.14 4.78 14.74
N ILE A 303 -8.22 5.33 13.51
CA ILE A 303 -8.52 6.76 13.29
C ILE A 303 -9.83 7.16 13.97
N ASN A 304 -10.89 6.37 13.80
CA ASN A 304 -12.18 6.63 14.41
C ASN A 304 -12.11 6.62 15.94
N ALA A 305 -11.35 5.69 16.53
CA ALA A 305 -11.21 5.57 17.98
C ALA A 305 -10.43 6.73 18.63
N VAL A 306 -9.54 7.39 17.89
CA VAL A 306 -8.76 8.55 18.35
C VAL A 306 -9.22 9.87 17.73
N LYS A 307 -10.37 9.88 17.05
CA LYS A 307 -10.92 11.07 16.40
C LYS A 307 -11.33 12.08 17.47
N ILE A 308 -10.94 13.34 17.29
CA ILE A 308 -11.41 14.41 18.17
C ILE A 308 -12.88 14.69 17.84
N ASN A 309 -13.78 14.46 18.80
CA ASN A 309 -15.11 15.07 18.81
C ASN A 309 -14.94 16.56 19.15
N LEU A 310 -14.70 17.40 18.13
CA LEU A 310 -14.55 18.85 18.30
C LEU A 310 -15.78 19.50 18.97
N THR A 311 -16.93 18.83 18.92
CA THR A 311 -18.18 19.24 19.57
C THR A 311 -18.13 19.18 21.10
N GLU A 312 -17.36 18.28 21.70
CA GLU A 312 -17.31 18.14 23.17
C GLU A 312 -16.38 19.17 23.82
N ARG A 313 -15.30 19.57 23.15
CA ARG A 313 -14.35 20.56 23.70
C ARG A 313 -14.89 21.99 23.72
N ARG A 314 -15.86 22.34 22.84
CA ARG A 314 -16.53 23.65 22.88
C ARG A 314 -17.46 23.85 24.09
N LYS A 315 -17.79 22.78 24.85
CA LYS A 315 -18.57 22.89 26.09
C LYS A 315 -17.72 23.11 27.35
N ILE A 316 -16.39 23.06 27.23
CA ILE A 316 -15.44 23.15 28.36
C ILE A 316 -14.46 24.33 28.15
N ALA A 317 -14.80 25.28 27.29
CA ALA A 317 -14.05 26.51 27.07
C ALA A 317 -14.95 27.73 27.31
#